data_AF-A0A7S2SCJ0-F1
#
_entry.id   AF-A0A7S2SCJ0-F1
#
_cell.length_a   1.000
_cell.length_b   1.000
_cell.length_c   1.000
_cell.angle_alpha   90.00
_cell.angle_beta   90.00
_cell.angle_gamma   90.00
#
_symmetry.space_group_name_H-M   'P 1'
#
loop_
_entity.id
_entity.type
_entity.pdbx_description
1 polymer ?
#
loop_
_entity_poly.entity_id
_entity_poly.type
_entity_poly.pdbx_seq_one_letter_code
_entity_poly.pdbx_strand_id
1 'polypeptide(L)'
;NNTIRTVDGDMKKGTMKLESRDDGNNFQLMEARICQLISSLRGLVRSNKELETALLDEPSDKDFIDAIAENREVIGNKMSSLLDIVRDMKRHHGIDYDVPEDIFQISVLSHHRSSQITTATTSAQPIPLAEQSNYSTAECPTGDNEGFYL
;
A
#
# COMPACT_ATOMS: atom_id res chain seq x y z
N ASN A 1 46.51 61.69 -18.39
CA ASN A 1 46.39 61.16 -19.76
C ASN A 1 45.85 59.74 -19.71
N ASN A 2 44.53 59.62 -19.77
CA ASN A 2 43.80 58.35 -19.85
C ASN A 2 43.74 57.90 -21.31
N THR A 3 44.05 56.64 -21.58
CA THR A 3 43.71 55.99 -22.86
C THR A 3 43.30 54.55 -22.56
N ILE A 4 42.00 54.34 -22.38
CA ILE A 4 41.38 53.01 -22.36
C ILE A 4 40.99 52.69 -23.80
N ARG A 5 41.59 51.65 -24.38
CA ARG A 5 41.20 51.11 -25.68
C ARG A 5 40.06 50.12 -25.47
N THR A 6 38.89 50.45 -25.98
CA THR A 6 37.76 49.53 -26.16
C THR A 6 38.15 48.50 -27.23
N VAL A 7 38.08 47.22 -26.90
CA VAL A 7 38.09 46.13 -27.89
C VAL A 7 36.68 45.59 -27.98
N ASP A 8 36.02 45.90 -29.10
CA ASP A 8 34.78 45.28 -29.55
C ASP A 8 35.04 43.78 -29.77
N GLY A 9 34.57 42.96 -28.83
CA GLY A 9 34.48 41.52 -28.97
C GLY A 9 33.03 41.14 -29.22
N ASP A 10 32.69 40.91 -30.49
CA ASP A 10 31.45 40.26 -30.93
C ASP A 10 31.29 38.91 -30.21
N MET A 11 30.59 38.93 -29.08
CA MET A 11 30.19 37.74 -28.36
C MET A 11 29.04 37.10 -29.13
N LYS A 12 29.40 36.25 -30.11
CA LYS A 12 28.48 35.29 -30.74
C LYS A 12 27.76 34.55 -29.61
N LYS A 13 26.50 34.90 -29.38
CA LYS A 13 25.58 34.13 -28.53
C LYS A 13 25.41 32.77 -29.19
N GLY A 14 26.27 31.82 -28.80
CA GLY A 14 26.04 30.41 -29.01
C GLY A 14 24.72 30.09 -28.33
N THR A 15 23.67 29.93 -29.13
CA THR A 15 22.44 29.29 -28.70
C THR A 15 22.84 27.86 -28.32
N MET A 16 23.12 27.65 -27.04
CA MET A 16 23.14 26.31 -26.48
C MET A 16 21.74 25.75 -26.68
N LYS A 17 21.57 25.00 -27.77
CA LYS A 17 20.45 24.07 -27.95
C LYS A 17 20.45 23.23 -26.69
N LEU A 18 19.50 23.52 -25.81
CA LEU A 18 19.16 22.65 -24.70
C LEU A 18 18.65 21.38 -25.38
N GLU A 19 19.53 20.40 -25.57
CA GLU A 19 19.13 19.10 -26.06
C GLU A 19 18.11 18.57 -25.08
N SER A 20 16.88 18.41 -25.59
CA SER A 20 15.77 17.80 -24.91
C SER A 20 16.24 16.46 -24.38
N ARG A 21 16.42 16.39 -23.06
CA ARG A 21 16.72 15.18 -22.31
C ARG A 21 15.66 14.14 -22.65
N ASP A 22 16.06 13.17 -23.46
CA ASP A 22 15.32 11.95 -23.72
C ASP A 22 15.47 11.04 -22.50
N ASP A 23 14.83 11.43 -21.39
CA ASP A 23 14.92 10.72 -20.09
C ASP A 23 14.31 9.30 -20.18
N GLY A 24 13.54 9.01 -21.24
CA GLY A 24 12.96 7.68 -21.52
C GLY A 24 13.94 6.65 -22.09
N ASN A 25 15.11 7.06 -22.57
CA ASN A 25 16.12 6.19 -23.18
C ASN A 25 17.45 6.13 -22.41
N ASN A 26 17.52 6.75 -21.23
CA ASN A 26 18.74 6.74 -20.44
C ASN A 26 18.80 5.48 -19.57
N PHE A 27 19.51 4.46 -20.06
CA PHE A 27 19.75 3.21 -19.35
C PHE A 27 20.19 3.40 -17.89
N GLN A 28 21.11 4.33 -17.61
CA GLN A 28 21.60 4.57 -16.25
C GLN A 28 20.50 5.11 -15.34
N LEU A 29 19.60 5.93 -15.88
CA LEU A 29 18.45 6.44 -15.15
C LEU A 29 17.44 5.33 -14.84
N MET A 30 17.21 4.42 -15.81
CA MET A 30 16.35 3.25 -15.62
C MET A 30 16.93 2.30 -14.56
N GLU A 31 18.23 2.00 -14.61
CA GLU A 31 18.93 1.18 -13.62
C GLU A 31 18.86 1.81 -12.22
N ALA A 32 19.16 3.10 -12.10
CA ALA A 32 19.04 3.81 -10.83
C ALA A 32 17.59 3.75 -10.29
N ARG A 33 16.60 3.85 -11.18
CA ARG A 33 15.19 3.74 -10.80
C ARG A 33 14.82 2.34 -10.32
N ILE A 34 15.34 1.30 -10.96
CA ILE A 34 15.16 -0.10 -10.50
C ILE A 34 15.73 -0.27 -9.10
N CYS A 35 16.97 0.17 -8.85
CA CYS A 35 17.61 0.08 -7.54
C CYS A 35 16.80 0.80 -6.45
N GLN A 36 16.25 1.98 -6.77
CA GLN A 36 15.36 2.73 -5.87
C GLN A 36 14.06 1.96 -5.58
N LEU A 37 13.43 1.37 -6.60
CA LEU A 37 12.20 0.60 -6.45
C LEU A 37 12.44 -0.65 -5.58
N ILE A 38 13.51 -1.41 -5.84
CA ILE A 38 13.90 -2.58 -5.04
C ILE A 38 14.09 -2.19 -3.56
N SER A 39 14.82 -1.10 -3.31
CA SER A 39 15.06 -0.62 -1.95
C SER A 39 13.77 -0.19 -1.26
N SER A 40 12.90 0.52 -1.99
CA SER A 40 11.59 0.95 -1.49
C SER A 40 10.68 -0.24 -1.18
N LEU A 41 10.66 -1.27 -2.03
CA LEU A 41 9.88 -2.50 -1.84
C LEU A 41 10.33 -3.25 -0.59
N ARG A 42 11.64 -3.42 -0.40
CA ARG A 42 12.20 -4.03 0.81
C ARG A 42 11.81 -3.26 2.08
N GLY A 43 11.81 -1.93 2.01
CA GLY A 43 11.37 -1.06 3.10
C GLY A 43 9.90 -1.31 3.48
N LEU A 44 9.00 -1.35 2.50
CA LEU A 44 7.57 -1.58 2.73
C LEU A 44 7.30 -2.98 3.28
N VAL A 45 7.99 -4.00 2.79
CA VAL A 45 7.83 -5.36 3.33
C VAL A 45 8.33 -5.47 4.76
N ARG A 46 9.43 -4.79 5.11
CA ARG A 46 9.89 -4.73 6.50
C ARG A 46 8.88 -4.02 7.38
N SER A 47 8.36 -2.87 6.95
CA SER A 47 7.34 -2.12 7.69
C SER A 47 6.08 -2.95 7.93
N ASN A 48 5.61 -3.71 6.92
CA ASN A 48 4.48 -4.61 7.11
C ASN A 48 4.76 -5.71 8.14
N LYS A 49 5.97 -6.30 8.15
CA LYS A 49 6.33 -7.29 9.16
C LYS A 49 6.35 -6.69 10.57
N GLU A 50 6.82 -5.45 10.72
CA GLU A 50 6.82 -4.74 12.00
C GLU A 50 5.39 -4.45 12.47
N LEU A 51 4.50 -4.00 11.58
CA LEU A 51 3.07 -3.79 11.89
C LEU A 51 2.34 -5.10 12.20
N GLU A 52 2.61 -6.17 11.45
CA GLU A 52 2.06 -7.51 11.72
C GLU A 52 2.54 -8.05 13.08
N THR A 53 3.76 -7.70 13.50
CA THR A 53 4.27 -8.04 14.83
C THR A 53 3.56 -7.23 15.91
N ALA A 54 3.36 -5.93 15.71
CA ALA A 54 2.63 -5.07 16.65
C ALA A 54 1.16 -5.51 16.84
N LEU A 55 0.52 -6.00 15.77
CA LEU A 55 -0.82 -6.58 15.83
C LEU A 55 -0.90 -7.88 16.66
N LEU A 56 0.21 -8.54 16.98
CA LEU A 56 0.18 -9.67 17.93
C LEU A 56 -0.13 -9.20 19.35
N ASP A 57 0.36 -8.01 19.72
CA ASP A 57 0.11 -7.39 21.01
C ASP A 57 -1.24 -6.67 21.02
N GLU A 58 -1.61 -6.02 19.91
CA GLU A 58 -2.86 -5.25 19.76
C GLU A 58 -3.68 -5.69 18.53
N PRO A 59 -4.36 -6.85 18.56
CA PRO A 59 -4.95 -7.49 17.38
C PRO A 59 -6.16 -6.78 16.77
N SER A 60 -6.69 -5.75 17.43
CA SER A 60 -7.85 -4.96 16.98
C SER A 60 -7.48 -3.52 16.63
N ASP A 61 -6.18 -3.19 16.61
CA ASP A 61 -5.73 -1.87 16.17
C ASP A 61 -6.03 -1.69 14.67
N LYS A 62 -7.00 -0.82 14.38
CA LYS A 62 -7.42 -0.54 13.01
C LYS A 62 -6.37 0.25 12.23
N ASP A 63 -5.61 1.11 12.89
CA ASP A 63 -4.62 1.95 12.23
C ASP A 63 -3.49 1.07 11.68
N PHE A 64 -3.07 0.04 12.42
CA PHE A 64 -2.10 -0.95 11.92
C PHE A 64 -2.66 -1.80 10.79
N ILE A 65 -3.92 -2.24 10.88
CA ILE A 65 -4.57 -3.02 9.82
C ILE A 65 -4.66 -2.21 8.53
N ASP A 66 -5.09 -0.96 8.62
CA ASP A 66 -5.26 -0.07 7.47
C ASP A 66 -3.90 0.30 6.86
N ALA A 67 -2.88 0.57 7.69
CA ALA A 67 -1.52 0.83 7.21
C ALA A 67 -0.90 -0.38 6.48
N ILE A 68 -1.12 -1.61 6.96
CA ILE A 68 -0.69 -2.82 6.25
C ILE A 68 -1.40 -2.94 4.90
N ALA A 69 -2.70 -2.67 4.85
CA ALA A 69 -3.49 -2.73 3.63
C ALA A 69 -3.01 -1.70 2.59
N GLU A 70 -2.78 -0.45 3.00
CA GLU A 70 -2.24 0.61 2.15
C GLU A 70 -0.84 0.24 1.63
N ASN A 71 0.05 -0.23 2.50
CA ASN A 71 1.39 -0.65 2.10
C ASN A 71 1.35 -1.79 1.07
N ARG A 72 0.39 -2.72 1.17
CA ARG A 72 0.21 -3.80 0.17
C ARG A 72 -0.18 -3.24 -1.19
N GLU A 73 -1.04 -2.24 -1.25
CA GLU A 73 -1.39 -1.56 -2.50
C GLU A 73 -0.17 -0.85 -3.10
N VAL A 74 0.58 -0.12 -2.28
CA VAL A 74 1.80 0.58 -2.70
C VAL A 74 2.85 -0.40 -3.22
N ILE A 75 3.02 -1.56 -2.59
CA ILE A 75 3.88 -2.65 -3.06
C ILE A 75 3.44 -3.12 -4.46
N GLY A 76 2.14 -3.35 -4.67
CA GLY A 76 1.61 -3.76 -5.97
C GLY A 76 1.93 -2.75 -7.07
N ASN A 77 1.66 -1.47 -6.83
CA ASN A 77 1.91 -0.39 -7.79
C ASN A 77 3.40 -0.24 -8.12
N LYS A 78 4.28 -0.38 -7.13
CA LYS A 78 5.74 -0.33 -7.31
C LYS A 78 6.27 -1.56 -8.05
N MET A 79 5.70 -2.74 -7.82
CA MET A 79 6.07 -3.95 -8.57
C MET A 79 5.68 -3.84 -10.04
N SER A 80 4.48 -3.35 -10.35
CA SER A 80 4.08 -3.08 -11.74
C SER A 80 5.06 -2.11 -12.42
N SER A 81 5.40 -1.02 -11.72
CA SER A 81 6.39 -0.04 -12.22
C SER A 81 7.76 -0.66 -12.46
N LEU A 82 8.22 -1.56 -11.58
CA LEU A 82 9.49 -2.27 -11.73
C LEU A 82 9.47 -3.15 -12.98
N LEU A 83 8.42 -3.94 -13.16
CA LEU A 83 8.26 -4.85 -14.30
C LEU A 83 8.18 -4.08 -15.63
N ASP A 84 7.52 -2.92 -15.64
CA ASP A 84 7.44 -2.07 -16.83
C ASP A 84 8.82 -1.52 -17.21
N ILE A 85 9.60 -1.02 -16.24
CA ILE A 85 10.97 -0.54 -16.52
C ILE A 85 11.86 -1.67 -17.02
N VAL A 86 11.80 -2.87 -16.42
CA VAL A 86 12.58 -4.04 -16.87
C VAL A 86 12.18 -4.44 -18.30
N ARG A 87 10.88 -4.42 -18.61
CA ARG A 87 10.37 -4.69 -19.97
C ARG A 87 10.88 -3.65 -20.96
N ASP A 88 10.90 -2.39 -20.57
CA ASP A 88 11.39 -1.30 -21.42
C ASP A 88 12.90 -1.39 -21.63
N MET A 89 13.68 -1.77 -20.61
CA MET A 89 15.11 -2.03 -20.76
C MET A 89 15.38 -3.15 -21.76
N LYS A 90 14.62 -4.23 -21.69
CA LYS A 90 14.71 -5.33 -22.64
C LYS A 90 14.32 -4.90 -24.05
N ARG A 91 13.26 -4.10 -24.19
CA ARG A 91 12.73 -3.66 -25.49
C ARG A 91 13.64 -2.66 -26.19
N HIS A 92 14.13 -1.65 -25.46
CA HIS A 92 14.83 -0.51 -26.04
C HIS A 92 16.35 -0.66 -26.01
N HIS A 93 16.87 -1.43 -25.06
CA HIS A 93 18.32 -1.62 -24.90
C HIS A 93 18.78 -3.07 -25.10
N GLY A 94 17.85 -4.02 -25.24
CA GLY A 94 18.20 -5.45 -25.40
C GLY A 94 18.80 -6.08 -24.15
N ILE A 95 18.66 -5.43 -22.99
CA ILE A 95 19.27 -5.85 -21.73
C ILE A 95 18.21 -6.58 -20.90
N ASP A 96 18.51 -7.82 -20.53
CA ASP A 96 17.72 -8.53 -19.53
C ASP A 96 18.25 -8.13 -18.15
N TYR A 97 17.45 -7.39 -17.40
CA TYR A 97 17.83 -6.95 -16.06
C TYR A 97 17.42 -8.02 -15.04
N ASP A 98 18.40 -8.53 -14.31
CA ASP A 98 18.17 -9.55 -13.29
C ASP A 98 17.57 -8.91 -12.02
N VAL A 99 16.28 -9.14 -11.81
CA VAL A 99 15.58 -8.69 -10.60
C VAL A 99 15.87 -9.69 -9.47
N PRO A 100 16.29 -9.24 -8.28
CA PRO A 100 16.57 -10.14 -7.17
C PRO A 100 15.38 -11.06 -6.82
N GLU A 101 15.67 -12.33 -6.55
CA GLU A 101 14.68 -13.37 -6.23
C GLU A 101 13.76 -12.99 -5.05
N ASP A 102 14.29 -12.30 -4.04
CA ASP A 102 13.51 -11.85 -2.89
C ASP A 102 12.38 -10.89 -3.29
N ILE A 103 12.56 -10.14 -4.38
CA ILE A 103 11.54 -9.23 -4.92
C ILE A 103 10.44 -9.98 -5.67
N PHE A 104 10.77 -11.07 -6.36
CA PHE A 104 9.77 -11.92 -7.01
C PHE A 104 8.81 -12.57 -6.00
N GLN A 105 9.33 -12.96 -4.82
CA GLN A 105 8.52 -13.56 -3.76
C GLN A 105 7.51 -12.56 -3.15
N ILE A 106 7.80 -11.26 -3.18
CA ILE A 106 6.90 -10.20 -2.69
C ILE A 106 5.61 -10.14 -3.53
N SER A 107 5.70 -10.34 -4.85
CA SER A 107 4.53 -10.34 -5.76
C SER A 107 3.55 -11.48 -5.49
N VAL A 108 4.00 -12.60 -4.93
CA VAL A 108 3.15 -13.75 -4.60
C VAL A 108 2.34 -13.49 -3.33
N LEU A 109 2.90 -12.72 -2.38
CA LEU A 109 2.27 -12.41 -1.09
C LEU A 109 1.16 -11.36 -1.22
N SER A 110 1.25 -10.44 -2.17
CA SER A 110 0.23 -9.39 -2.39
C SER A 110 -1.09 -9.92 -2.97
N HIS A 111 -1.11 -11.12 -3.57
CA HIS A 111 -2.34 -11.73 -4.11
C HIS A 111 -3.13 -12.58 -3.11
N HIS A 112 -2.58 -12.93 -1.94
CA HIS A 112 -3.13 -14.02 -1.12
C HIS A 112 -3.96 -13.59 0.10
N ARG A 113 -4.74 -12.50 0.03
CA ARG A 113 -5.75 -12.20 1.07
C ARG A 113 -7.02 -11.50 0.58
N SER A 114 -7.50 -11.84 -0.62
CA SER A 114 -8.88 -11.47 -1.05
C SER A 114 -9.90 -12.58 -0.81
N SER A 115 -9.56 -13.63 -0.06
CA SER A 115 -10.48 -14.73 0.24
C SER A 115 -10.29 -15.19 1.68
N GLN A 116 -11.07 -14.59 2.58
CA GLN A 116 -11.65 -15.19 3.79
C GLN A 116 -12.04 -14.09 4.78
N ILE A 117 -13.20 -13.47 4.54
CA ILE A 117 -14.08 -13.07 5.64
C ILE A 117 -15.20 -14.10 5.64
N THR A 118 -15.01 -15.17 6.41
CA THR A 118 -16.08 -16.08 6.79
C THR A 118 -16.84 -15.41 7.92
N THR A 119 -17.91 -14.69 7.61
CA THR A 119 -18.91 -14.34 8.62
C THR A 119 -19.76 -15.59 8.89
N ALA A 120 -19.43 -16.28 9.98
CA ALA A 120 -20.39 -17.18 10.61
C ALA A 120 -21.51 -16.32 11.23
N THR A 121 -22.55 -16.04 10.46
CA THR A 121 -23.78 -15.45 10.96
C THR A 121 -24.63 -16.55 11.59
N THR A 122 -24.36 -16.87 12.86
CA THR A 122 -25.41 -17.39 13.74
C THR A 122 -26.26 -16.20 14.18
N SER A 123 -27.31 -15.91 13.42
CA SER A 123 -28.34 -14.95 13.83
C SER A 123 -29.68 -15.64 13.74
N ALA A 124 -30.31 -15.78 14.92
CA ALA A 124 -31.64 -16.32 15.12
C ALA A 124 -32.66 -15.68 14.17
N GLN A 125 -33.60 -16.51 13.73
CA GLN A 125 -34.74 -16.09 12.93
C GLN A 125 -35.52 -14.97 13.63
N PRO A 126 -35.87 -13.87 12.95
CA PRO A 126 -36.83 -12.92 13.47
C PRO A 126 -38.26 -13.46 13.30
N ILE A 127 -38.95 -13.59 14.43
CA ILE A 127 -40.40 -13.82 14.51
C ILE A 127 -41.10 -12.51 14.08
N PRO A 128 -42.01 -12.50 13.08
CA PRO A 128 -42.84 -11.33 12.80
C PRO A 128 -43.96 -11.23 13.85
N LEU A 129 -44.06 -10.05 14.49
CA LEU A 129 -45.09 -9.73 15.48
C LEU A 129 -46.18 -8.85 14.86
N ALA A 130 -47.41 -9.37 14.82
CA ALA A 130 -48.74 -8.73 14.78
C ALA A 130 -49.69 -9.67 13.99
N GLU A 131 -50.87 -10.08 14.46
CA GLU A 131 -51.83 -9.40 15.31
C GLU A 131 -52.92 -10.42 15.76
N GLN A 132 -53.62 -10.07 16.84
CA GLN A 132 -54.97 -10.48 17.25
C GLN A 132 -55.16 -11.46 18.42
N SER A 133 -55.88 -10.91 19.41
CA SER A 133 -56.90 -11.51 20.28
C SER A 133 -56.50 -11.81 21.74
N ASN A 134 -56.91 -10.87 22.61
CA ASN A 134 -57.60 -11.05 23.90
C ASN A 134 -57.43 -12.38 24.63
N TYR A 135 -56.96 -12.36 25.89
CA TYR A 135 -57.63 -12.76 27.16
C TYR A 135 -56.59 -12.50 28.29
N SER A 136 -56.73 -11.45 29.10
CA SER A 136 -57.40 -11.42 30.42
C SER A 136 -56.58 -12.03 31.59
N THR A 137 -56.15 -11.11 32.47
CA THR A 137 -56.08 -11.17 33.96
C THR A 137 -55.08 -12.10 34.67
N ALA A 138 -54.10 -11.50 35.35
CA ALA A 138 -53.86 -11.56 36.81
C ALA A 138 -52.40 -11.12 37.12
N GLU A 139 -52.20 -9.91 37.65
CA GLU A 139 -51.84 -9.65 39.06
C GLU A 139 -50.38 -10.00 39.46
N CYS A 140 -49.63 -8.95 39.79
CA CYS A 140 -48.38 -8.86 40.57
C CYS A 140 -48.42 -9.70 41.87
N PRO A 141 -47.29 -10.10 42.52
CA PRO A 141 -46.33 -9.13 43.03
C PRO A 141 -44.84 -9.52 43.18
N THR A 142 -44.07 -8.44 43.33
CA THR A 142 -42.74 -8.29 43.93
C THR A 142 -42.52 -9.16 45.16
N GLY A 143 -41.33 -9.75 45.29
CA GLY A 143 -40.92 -10.45 46.50
C GLY A 143 -39.41 -10.62 46.56
N ASP A 144 -38.74 -9.66 47.19
CA ASP A 144 -37.42 -9.86 47.80
C ASP A 144 -37.46 -11.05 48.75
N ASN A 145 -36.46 -11.93 48.69
CA ASN A 145 -36.16 -12.82 49.81
C ASN A 145 -34.65 -13.10 49.86
N GLU A 146 -34.03 -12.44 50.84
CA GLU A 146 -32.84 -12.92 51.50
C GLU A 146 -33.08 -14.32 52.09
N GLY A 147 -32.07 -15.19 52.05
CA GLY A 147 -32.20 -16.51 52.67
C GLY A 147 -31.01 -17.43 52.44
N PHE A 148 -30.07 -17.38 53.37
CA PHE A 148 -29.21 -18.46 53.87
C PHE A 148 -29.55 -19.90 53.41
N TYR A 149 -28.54 -20.67 52.99
CA TYR A 149 -28.02 -21.89 53.66
C TYR A 149 -27.02 -22.62 52.75
N LEU A 150 -25.74 -22.65 53.13
CA LEU A 150 -24.87 -23.82 53.36
C LEU A 150 -23.41 -23.37 53.58
#